data_AF-A0AAQ0A7P6-F1
#
_entry.id   AF-A0AAQ0A7P6-F1
#
_cell.length_a   1.000
_cell.length_b   1.000
_cell.length_c   1.000
_cell.angle_alpha   90.00
_cell.angle_beta   90.00
_cell.angle_gamma   90.00
#
_symmetry.space_group_name_H-M   'P 1'
#
loop_
_entity.id
_entity.type
_entity.pdbx_description
1 polymer ?
#
loop_
_entity_poly.entity_id
_entity_poly.type
_entity_poly.pdbx_seq_one_letter_code
_entity_poly.pdbx_strand_id
1 'polypeptide(L)'
;MRKLCVCLLLVIPLSCTAVMPSAYGETRVYQELTDKQKNELASLQKDIMEKKKQLINKYVEYGILDQERGKEIKSHIEKRYEKEREDGFLPKWKHHKEKFRPHHIH
;
A
#
# COMPACT_ATOMS: atom_id res chain seq x y z
N MET A 1 -3.45 50.07 43.37
CA MET A 1 -3.58 48.86 44.21
C MET A 1 -3.93 47.69 43.31
N ARG A 2 -2.99 46.75 43.17
CA ARG A 2 -3.02 45.56 42.30
C ARG A 2 -4.09 44.57 42.77
N LYS A 3 -4.93 44.08 41.85
CA LYS A 3 -5.63 42.77 41.86
C LYS A 3 -6.00 42.49 40.39
N LEU A 4 -5.14 41.95 39.51
CA LEU A 4 -4.74 40.54 39.32
C LEU A 4 -5.86 39.52 39.64
N CYS A 5 -6.02 38.56 38.70
CA CYS A 5 -7.04 37.52 38.59
C CYS A 5 -8.31 38.03 37.87
N VAL A 6 -8.71 37.52 36.70
CA VAL A 6 -9.22 36.15 36.49
C VAL A 6 -9.42 35.91 34.97
N CYS A 7 -9.17 34.67 34.51
CA CYS A 7 -9.56 34.09 33.21
C CYS A 7 -8.70 34.38 31.96
N LEU A 8 -7.44 33.96 32.03
CA LEU A 8 -6.86 33.11 30.99
C LEU A 8 -7.77 31.88 30.79
N LEU A 9 -8.20 31.55 29.56
CA LEU A 9 -8.72 30.25 29.05
C LEU A 9 -9.92 30.42 28.11
N LEU A 10 -9.70 30.76 26.84
CA LEU A 10 -10.53 30.31 25.72
C LEU A 10 -9.69 30.25 24.43
N VAL A 11 -8.54 29.56 24.50
CA VAL A 11 -7.98 28.93 23.30
C VAL A 11 -8.35 27.47 23.46
N ILE A 12 -9.51 27.08 22.95
CA ILE A 12 -9.85 25.68 22.76
C ILE A 12 -8.97 25.24 21.59
N PRO A 13 -7.91 24.43 21.80
CA PRO A 13 -7.28 23.81 20.66
C PRO A 13 -8.33 22.84 20.13
N LEU A 14 -8.78 23.07 18.90
CA LEU A 14 -9.50 22.10 18.10
C LEU A 14 -8.53 20.96 17.79
N SER A 15 -8.14 20.22 18.82
CA SER A 15 -7.33 19.02 18.73
C SER A 15 -8.22 17.96 18.12
N CYS A 16 -8.08 17.83 16.81
CA CYS A 16 -8.52 16.71 16.02
C CYS A 16 -7.92 15.44 16.63
N THR A 17 -8.62 14.81 17.57
CA THR A 17 -8.28 13.47 18.05
C THR A 17 -8.70 12.51 16.95
N ALA A 18 -7.86 12.39 15.93
CA ALA A 18 -7.88 11.22 15.07
C ALA A 18 -7.57 10.02 15.96
N VAL A 19 -8.62 9.32 16.39
CA VAL A 19 -8.50 8.01 17.03
C VAL A 19 -7.92 7.09 15.95
N MET A 20 -6.60 7.00 15.90
CA MET A 20 -5.92 5.99 15.11
C MET A 20 -6.04 4.67 15.86
N PRO A 21 -6.77 3.67 15.33
CA PRO A 21 -6.80 2.36 15.96
C PRO A 21 -5.37 1.80 16.02
N SER A 22 -4.93 1.49 17.24
CA SER A 22 -3.66 0.83 17.54
C SER A 22 -3.54 -0.46 16.72
N ALA A 23 -2.57 -0.50 15.81
CA ALA A 23 -2.30 -1.60 14.87
C ALA A 23 -1.69 -2.86 15.52
N TYR A 24 -1.88 -3.05 16.82
CA TYR A 24 -1.47 -4.26 17.56
C TYR A 24 -2.72 -5.14 17.78
N GLY A 25 -3.19 -5.78 16.72
CA GLY A 25 -4.30 -6.73 16.76
C GLY A 25 -3.95 -8.01 16.00
N GLU A 26 -4.60 -9.12 16.37
CA GLU A 26 -4.53 -10.39 15.64
C GLU A 26 -4.76 -10.18 14.13
N THR A 27 -4.06 -10.98 13.32
CA THR A 27 -4.17 -10.94 11.86
C THR A 27 -5.61 -11.23 11.43
N ARG A 28 -6.33 -10.21 10.95
CA ARG A 28 -7.70 -10.37 10.44
C ARG A 28 -7.70 -11.00 9.06
N VAL A 29 -8.70 -11.85 8.79
CA VAL A 29 -8.89 -12.47 7.48
C VAL A 29 -9.65 -11.49 6.57
N TYR A 30 -9.38 -11.47 5.26
CA TYR A 30 -9.97 -10.48 4.33
C TYR A 30 -11.50 -10.46 4.34
N GLN A 31 -12.13 -11.62 4.57
CA GLN A 31 -13.58 -11.76 4.66
C GLN A 31 -14.18 -10.85 5.76
N GLU A 32 -13.42 -10.60 6.82
CA GLU A 32 -13.83 -9.81 8.00
C GLU A 32 -13.72 -8.30 7.79
N LEU A 33 -13.14 -7.85 6.66
CA LEU A 33 -13.05 -6.42 6.34
C LEU A 33 -14.41 -5.89 5.90
N THR A 34 -14.72 -4.66 6.32
CA THR A 34 -15.88 -3.91 5.84
C THR A 34 -15.73 -3.55 4.36
N ASP A 35 -16.85 -3.30 3.67
CA ASP A 35 -16.83 -2.91 2.26
C ASP A 35 -16.03 -1.63 2.02
N LYS A 36 -16.08 -0.69 2.97
CA LYS A 36 -15.28 0.54 2.92
C LYS A 36 -13.78 0.21 2.90
N GLN A 37 -13.32 -0.66 3.78
CA GLN A 37 -11.92 -1.08 3.84
C GLN A 37 -11.49 -1.84 2.59
N LYS A 38 -12.34 -2.72 2.05
CA LYS A 38 -12.08 -3.43 0.80
C LYS A 38 -11.96 -2.46 -0.38
N ASN A 39 -12.84 -1.46 -0.45
CA ASN A 39 -12.79 -0.42 -1.47
C ASN A 39 -11.55 0.47 -1.36
N GLU A 40 -11.12 0.80 -0.15
CA GLU A 40 -9.86 1.53 0.10
C GLU A 40 -8.66 0.73 -0.44
N LEU A 41 -8.57 -0.57 -0.15
CA LEU A 41 -7.51 -1.44 -0.68
C LEU A 41 -7.54 -1.53 -2.21
N ALA A 42 -8.73 -1.68 -2.79
CA ALA A 42 -8.92 -1.74 -4.23
C ALA A 42 -8.46 -0.44 -4.93
N SER A 43 -8.79 0.71 -4.35
CA SER A 43 -8.36 2.02 -4.86
C SER A 43 -6.84 2.15 -4.82
N LEU A 44 -6.21 1.79 -3.70
CA LEU A 44 -4.75 1.85 -3.56
C LEU A 44 -4.05 0.92 -4.56
N GLN A 45 -4.56 -0.29 -4.77
CA GLN A 45 -3.99 -1.22 -5.74
C GLN A 45 -4.15 -0.76 -7.18
N LYS A 46 -5.28 -0.13 -7.51
CA LYS A 46 -5.47 0.52 -8.82
C LYS A 46 -4.45 1.64 -9.05
N ASP A 47 -4.22 2.49 -8.05
CA ASP A 47 -3.23 3.57 -8.14
C ASP A 47 -1.81 3.03 -8.31
N ILE A 48 -1.46 1.95 -7.59
CA ILE A 48 -0.17 1.28 -7.74
C ILE A 48 -0.02 0.71 -9.15
N MET A 49 -1.05 0.06 -9.69
CA MET A 49 -1.05 -0.48 -11.05
C MET A 49 -0.79 0.63 -12.08
N GLU A 50 -1.51 1.76 -11.99
CA GLU A 50 -1.34 2.87 -12.92
C GLU A 50 0.04 3.53 -12.79
N LYS A 51 0.54 3.74 -11.57
CA LYS A 51 1.91 4.24 -11.36
C LYS A 51 2.98 3.32 -11.95
N LYS A 52 2.81 2.00 -11.82
CA LYS A 52 3.72 1.03 -12.47
C LYS A 52 3.67 1.14 -13.98
N LYS A 53 2.49 1.25 -14.59
CA LYS A 53 2.35 1.45 -16.05
C LYS A 53 3.02 2.74 -16.51
N GLN A 54 2.87 3.84 -15.75
CA GLN A 54 3.54 5.11 -16.02
C GLN A 54 5.07 4.98 -15.95
N LEU A 55 5.60 4.28 -14.95
CA LEU A 55 7.03 4.01 -14.84
C LEU A 55 7.57 3.25 -16.06
N ILE A 56 6.85 2.21 -16.51
CA ILE A 56 7.23 1.46 -17.71
C ILE A 56 7.22 2.37 -18.96
N ASN A 57 6.23 3.25 -19.09
CA ASN A 57 6.23 4.23 -20.19
C ASN A 57 7.46 5.14 -20.15
N LYS A 58 7.91 5.57 -18.96
CA LYS A 58 9.14 6.35 -18.81
C LYS A 58 10.40 5.58 -19.17
N TYR A 59 10.49 4.30 -18.83
CA TYR A 59 11.60 3.46 -19.28
C TYR A 59 11.64 3.30 -20.80
N VAL A 60 10.48 3.21 -21.44
CA VAL A 60 10.39 3.18 -22.90
C VAL A 60 10.77 4.54 -23.52
N GLU A 61 10.30 5.65 -22.94
CA GLU A 61 10.64 7.01 -23.37
C GLU A 61 12.15 7.30 -23.28
N TYR A 62 12.81 6.78 -22.24
CA TYR A 62 14.25 6.96 -22.03
C TYR A 62 15.11 5.90 -22.74
N GLY A 63 14.51 5.01 -23.53
CA GLY A 63 15.23 3.97 -24.27
C GLY A 63 15.83 2.87 -23.39
N ILE A 64 15.43 2.76 -22.13
CA ILE A 64 15.84 1.67 -21.21
C ILE A 64 15.13 0.36 -21.56
N LEU A 65 13.90 0.47 -22.09
CA LEU A 65 13.10 -0.66 -22.57
C LEU A 65 12.62 -0.40 -24.00
N ASP A 66 12.54 -1.45 -24.80
CA ASP A 66 11.87 -1.37 -26.09
C ASP A 66 10.33 -1.30 -25.94
N GLN A 67 9.66 -0.89 -27.01
CA GLN A 67 8.20 -0.68 -27.03
C GLN A 67 7.42 -1.98 -26.83
N GLU A 68 7.90 -3.09 -27.37
CA GLU A 68 7.19 -4.38 -27.33
C GLU A 68 7.23 -4.96 -25.93
N ARG A 69 8.41 -4.98 -25.32
CA ARG A 69 8.65 -5.37 -23.94
C ARG A 69 7.89 -4.49 -22.97
N GLY A 70 7.84 -3.17 -23.22
CA GLY A 70 7.01 -2.25 -22.45
C GLY A 70 5.52 -2.60 -22.49
N LYS A 71 4.98 -3.00 -23.65
CA LYS A 71 3.58 -3.47 -23.78
C LYS A 71 3.36 -4.79 -23.04
N GLU A 72 4.27 -5.74 -23.18
CA GLU A 72 4.19 -7.05 -22.51
C GLU A 72 4.15 -6.88 -20.98
N ILE A 73 5.08 -6.09 -20.42
CA ILE A 73 5.13 -5.83 -18.97
C ILE A 73 3.83 -5.18 -18.49
N LYS A 74 3.28 -4.20 -19.22
CA LYS A 74 1.99 -3.58 -18.87
C LYS A 74 0.84 -4.60 -18.88
N SER A 75 0.81 -5.52 -19.84
CA SER A 75 -0.18 -6.61 -19.85
C SER A 75 -0.04 -7.51 -18.63
N HIS A 76 1.19 -7.84 -18.22
CA HIS A 76 1.43 -8.61 -17.00
C HIS A 76 0.99 -7.88 -15.72
N ILE A 77 1.18 -6.57 -15.67
CA ILE A 77 0.71 -5.73 -14.56
C ILE A 77 -0.82 -5.81 -14.44
N GLU A 78 -1.55 -5.69 -15.55
CA GLU A 78 -3.02 -5.80 -15.57
C GLU A 78 -3.50 -7.20 -15.18
N LYS A 79 -2.89 -8.26 -15.74
CA LYS A 79 -3.19 -9.65 -15.36
C LYS A 79 -2.95 -9.90 -13.87
N ARG A 80 -1.90 -9.30 -13.30
CA ARG A 80 -1.61 -9.41 -11.87
C ARG A 80 -2.66 -8.71 -11.03
N TYR A 81 -3.07 -7.51 -11.43
CA TYR A 81 -4.13 -6.77 -10.74
C TYR A 81 -5.45 -7.54 -10.73
N GLU A 82 -5.83 -8.22 -11.83
CA GLU A 82 -7.02 -9.06 -11.87
C GLU A 82 -6.95 -10.21 -10.86
N LYS A 83 -5.80 -10.92 -10.81
CA LYS A 83 -5.59 -12.00 -9.83
C LYS A 83 -5.62 -11.48 -8.40
N GLU A 84 -5.00 -10.33 -8.14
CA GLU A 84 -5.04 -9.70 -6.83
C GLU A 84 -6.48 -9.31 -6.47
N ARG A 85 -7.31 -8.85 -7.42
CA ARG A 85 -8.73 -8.57 -7.19
C ARG A 85 -9.50 -9.82 -6.78
N GLU A 86 -9.31 -10.95 -7.48
CA GLU A 86 -9.94 -12.23 -7.13
C GLU A 86 -9.54 -12.70 -5.72
N ASP A 87 -8.28 -12.50 -5.34
CA ASP A 87 -7.73 -12.86 -4.03
C ASP A 87 -8.04 -11.82 -2.92
N GLY A 88 -8.79 -10.75 -3.22
CA GLY A 88 -9.10 -9.70 -2.25
C GLY A 88 -7.93 -8.79 -1.88
N PHE A 89 -6.99 -8.59 -2.79
CA PHE A 89 -5.79 -7.76 -2.60
C PHE A 89 -4.91 -8.16 -1.41
N LEU A 90 -5.02 -9.42 -0.96
CA LEU A 90 -4.22 -9.94 0.13
C LEU A 90 -2.78 -10.25 -0.30
N PRO A 91 -1.77 -9.80 0.46
CA PRO A 91 -0.39 -10.20 0.23
C PRO A 91 -0.20 -11.69 0.51
N LYS A 92 0.30 -12.43 -0.49
CA LYS A 92 0.71 -13.84 -0.34
C LYS A 92 2.08 -13.90 0.34
N TRP A 93 2.11 -13.73 1.66
CA TRP A 93 3.30 -13.95 2.50
C TRP A 93 3.66 -15.44 2.52
N LYS A 94 4.19 -15.98 1.43
CA LYS A 94 4.81 -17.30 1.48
C LYS A 94 6.11 -17.14 2.27
N HIS A 95 6.19 -17.78 3.43
CA HIS A 95 7.46 -17.99 4.12
C HIS A 95 8.36 -18.79 3.17
N HIS A 96 9.27 -18.12 2.48
CA HIS A 96 10.38 -18.79 1.84
C HIS A 96 11.22 -19.40 2.95
N LYS A 97 11.01 -20.70 3.23
CA LYS A 97 12.00 -21.49 3.93
C LYS A 97 13.23 -21.47 3.03
N GLU A 98 14.18 -20.61 3.37
CA GLU A 98 15.47 -20.50 2.71
C GLU A 98 16.09 -21.90 2.70
N LYS A 99 16.07 -22.55 1.53
CA LYS A 99 16.82 -23.78 1.33
C LYS A 99 18.27 -23.36 1.23
N PHE A 100 18.97 -23.29 2.35
CA PHE A 100 20.43 -23.21 2.37
C PHE A 100 20.95 -24.36 1.50
N ARG A 101 21.37 -24.04 0.27
CA ARG A 101 22.16 -24.96 -0.56
C ARG A 101 23.61 -24.63 -0.26
N PRO A 102 24.37 -25.51 0.43
CA PRO A 102 25.79 -25.29 0.62
C PRO A 102 26.44 -25.27 -0.78
N HIS A 103 27.05 -24.15 -1.14
CA HIS A 103 27.91 -24.09 -2.31
C HIS A 103 29.16 -24.92 -2.00
N HIS A 104 29.27 -26.11 -2.56
CA HIS A 104 30.53 -26.84 -2.61
C HIS A 104 31.47 -26.07 -3.53
N ILE A 105 32.49 -25.44 -2.94
CA ILE A 105 33.65 -24.93 -3.67
C ILE A 105 34.57 -26.14 -3.86
N HIS A 106 34.75 -26.57 -5.12
CA HIS A 106 35.75 -27.56 -5.54
C HIS A 106 36.91 -26.85 -6.20
#